data_AF-A0A923QMA7-F1
#
_entry.id   AF-A0A923QMA7-F1
#
_cell.length_a   1.000
_cell.length_b   1.000
_cell.length_c   1.000
_cell.angle_alpha   90.00
_cell.angle_beta   90.00
_cell.angle_gamma   90.00
#
_symmetry.space_group_name_H-M   'P 1'
#
loop_
_entity.id
_entity.type
_entity.pdbx_description
1 polymer ?
#
loop_
_entity_poly.entity_id
_entity_poly.type
_entity_poly.pdbx_seq_one_letter_code
_entity_poly.pdbx_strand_id
1 'polypeptide(L)' 'MRLLLIEDDAALRLTLARQLEADGYRVDQARDGEEGLFL' A
#
# COMPACT_ATOMS: atom_id res chain seq x y z
N MET A 1 6.46 -2.17 -12.06
CA MET A 1 7.17 -1.77 -10.83
C MET A 1 6.33 -2.20 -9.63
N ARG A 2 6.94 -2.66 -8.52
CA ARG A 2 6.23 -3.08 -7.30
C ARG A 2 6.46 -2.03 -6.22
N LEU A 3 5.41 -1.64 -5.51
CA LEU A 3 5.41 -0.60 -4.48
C LEU A 3 4.94 -1.19 -3.15
N LEU A 4 5.60 -0.83 -2.05
CA LEU A 4 5.12 -1.07 -0.70
C LEU A 4 4.50 0.23 -0.16
N LEU A 5 3.21 0.20 0.14
CA LEU A 5 2.45 1.32 0.70
C LEU A 5 2.24 1.08 2.19
N ILE A 6 2.89 1.88 3.02
CA ILE A 6 2.73 1.89 4.48
C ILE A 6 1.87 3.09 4.87
N GLU A 7 0.72 2.85 5.46
CA GLU A 7 -0.26 3.89 5.83
C GLU A 7 -1.11 3.39 7.00
N ASP A 8 -1.25 4.15 8.08
CA ASP A 8 -1.94 3.70 9.30
C ASP A 8 -3.47 3.81 9.18
N ASP A 9 -3.99 4.80 8.45
CA ASP A 9 -5.42 4.91 8.19
C ASP A 9 -5.90 3.93 7.11
N ALA A 10 -6.88 3.10 7.46
CA ALA A 10 -7.38 2.05 6.57
C ALA A 10 -8.12 2.60 5.33
N ALA A 11 -8.85 3.71 5.46
CA ALA A 11 -9.62 4.28 4.35
C ALA A 11 -8.69 4.98 3.35
N LEU A 12 -7.69 5.69 3.85
CA LEU A 12 -6.66 6.34 3.04
C LEU A 12 -5.78 5.31 2.34
N ARG A 13 -5.29 4.28 3.05
CA ARG A 13 -4.48 3.19 2.46
C ARG A 13 -5.18 2.53 1.29
N LEU A 14 -6.46 2.21 1.45
CA LEU A 14 -7.26 1.59 0.38
C LEU A 14 -7.45 2.52 -0.82
N THR A 15 -7.67 3.81 -0.58
CA THR A 15 -7.83 4.80 -1.65
C THR A 15 -6.55 4.96 -2.46
N LEU A 16 -5.40 5.09 -1.78
CA LEU A 16 -4.10 5.21 -2.41
C LEU A 16 -3.71 3.94 -3.18
N ALA A 17 -3.91 2.76 -2.59
CA ALA A 17 -3.63 1.49 -3.25
C ALA A 17 -4.41 1.35 -4.57
N ARG A 18 -5.72 1.65 -4.55
CA ARG A 18 -6.56 1.59 -5.76
C ARG A 18 -6.09 2.54 -6.85
N GLN A 19 -5.70 3.76 -6.49
CA GLN A 19 -5.20 4.73 -7.46
C GLN A 19 -3.89 4.25 -8.11
N LEU A 20 -2.95 3.77 -7.30
CA LEU A 20 -1.67 3.25 -7.77
C LEU A 20 -1.85 1.97 -8.63
N GLU A 21 -2.78 1.09 -8.25
CA GLU A 21 -3.13 -0.08 -9.05
C GLU A 21 -3.75 0.32 -10.39
N ALA A 22 -4.62 1.33 -10.42
CA ALA A 22 -5.19 1.88 -11.65
C ALA A 22 -4.13 2.49 -12.57
N ASP A 23 -3.07 3.07 -12.00
CA ASP A 23 -1.92 3.59 -12.73
C ASP A 23 -0.96 2.47 -13.22
N GLY A 24 -1.27 1.20 -12.93
CA GLY A 24 -0.54 0.02 -13.42
C GLY A 24 0.57 -0.49 -12.49
N TYR A 25 0.63 0.00 -11.26
CA TYR A 25 1.56 -0.52 -10.25
C TYR A 25 1.01 -1.77 -9.58
N ARG A 26 1.92 -2.64 -9.12
CA ARG A 26 1.57 -3.67 -8.14
C ARG A 26 1.85 -3.13 -6.75
N VAL A 27 0.85 -3.12 -5.88
CA VAL A 27 0.94 -2.48 -4.56
C VAL A 27 0.74 -3.53 -3.47
N ASP A 28 1.72 -3.65 -2.58
CA ASP A 28 1.55 -4.35 -1.31
C ASP A 28 1.26 -3.32 -0.24
N GLN A 29 0.32 -3.64 0.66
CA GLN A 29 -0.17 -2.73 1.67
C GLN A 29 0.28 -3.19 3.04
N ALA A 30 0.73 -2.26 3.87
CA ALA A 30 1.00 -2.47 5.29
C ALA A 30 0.36 -1.34 6.10
N ARG A 31 -0.13 -1.67 7.30
CA ARG A 31 -0.70 -0.68 8.22
C ARG A 31 0.36 0.01 9.08
N ASP A 32 1.55 -0.57 9.17
CA ASP A 32 2.64 -0.10 10.01
C ASP A 32 3.98 -0.63 9.49
N GLY A 33 5.08 -0.16 10.09
CA GLY A 33 6.43 -0.56 9.70
C GLY A 33 6.79 -2.01 10.04
N GLU A 34 6.12 -2.62 11.03
CA GLU A 34 6.36 -4.03 11.37
C GLU A 34 5.77 -4.93 10.30
N GLU A 35 4.50 -4.72 9.93
CA GLU A 35 3.85 -5.42 8.82
C GLU A 35 4.59 -5.19 7.50
N GLY A 36 5.05 -3.97 7.24
CA GLY A 36 5.83 -3.64 6.03
C GLY A 36 7.18 -4.33 5.95
N LEU A 37 7.79 -4.72 7.07
CA LEU A 37 9.09 -5.39 7.09
C LEU A 37 9.01 -6.86 6.64
N PHE A 38 7.83 -7.48 6.68
CA PHE A 38 7.60 -8.89 6.38
C PHE A 38 6.96 -9.17 4.99
N LEU A 39 6.75 -8.13 4.17
CA LEU A 39 6.13 -8.20 2.83
C LEU A 39 7.13 -8.19 1.68
#